data_AF-A0A9D5EKN7-F1
#
_entry.id   AF-A0A9D5EKN7-F1
#
_cell.length_a   1.000
_cell.length_b   1.000
_cell.length_c   1.000
_cell.angle_alpha   90.00
_cell.angle_beta   90.00
_cell.angle_gamma   90.00
#
_symmetry.space_group_name_H-M   'P 1'
#
loop_
_entity.id
_entity.type
_entity.pdbx_description
1 polymer ?
#
loop_
_entity_poly.entity_id
_entity_poly.type
_entity_poly.pdbx_seq_one_letter_code
_entity_poly.pdbx_strand_id
1 'polypeptide(L)'
;MRTLTAIPVYNEAKHVRHVLAEVRRYSPEILVINDGSTDGTAELLDSEPNLHRIDHPTNRGYGAALISAFAYALEYDFDVLVTMDCDGQHEPSRIPVLLEAIHDCDIVSGSRYYRDFRQDTPAPTDRRFINASITREINERYGFDLTDSFCGFKAYRREAMAKLQITERGWGMPLQLWVQAARQRLRVKEIGVPRLYLDPNRAFGGVMNDPEQRLAYYREVLASAERDELPSLPQTAAKECVCPELR
;
A
#
# COMPACT_ATOMS: atom_id res chain seq x y z
N MET A 1 5.75 14.10 14.34
CA MET A 1 5.66 13.30 13.10
C MET A 1 4.35 13.63 12.43
N ARG A 2 4.36 14.24 11.24
CA ARG A 2 3.18 14.49 10.41
C ARG A 2 2.86 13.22 9.64
N THR A 3 1.67 12.68 9.85
CA THR A 3 1.23 11.41 9.26
C THR A 3 0.05 11.67 8.33
N LEU A 4 0.07 11.10 7.13
CA LEU A 4 -1.03 11.16 6.17
C LEU A 4 -1.61 9.77 5.94
N THR A 5 -2.94 9.62 5.97
CA THR A 5 -3.58 8.40 5.46
C THR A 5 -4.15 8.66 4.07
N ALA A 6 -3.60 8.01 3.05
CA ALA A 6 -4.09 8.07 1.69
C ALA A 6 -5.02 6.90 1.36
N ILE A 7 -6.14 7.22 0.74
CA ILE A 7 -7.21 6.28 0.39
C ILE A 7 -7.47 6.40 -1.12
N PRO A 8 -7.00 5.46 -1.95
CA PRO A 8 -7.40 5.39 -3.34
C PRO A 8 -8.87 4.98 -3.45
N VAL A 9 -9.60 5.65 -4.34
CA VAL A 9 -11.05 5.51 -4.49
C VAL A 9 -11.40 5.43 -5.97
N TYR A 10 -12.11 4.37 -6.37
CA TYR A 10 -12.72 4.26 -7.68
C TYR A 10 -14.06 3.54 -7.57
N ASN A 11 -15.15 4.28 -7.83
CA ASN A 11 -16.51 3.76 -7.75
C ASN A 11 -16.84 3.10 -6.39
N GLU A 12 -16.67 3.87 -5.30
CA GLU A 12 -16.88 3.41 -3.92
C GLU A 12 -18.02 4.16 -3.23
N ALA A 13 -19.05 4.59 -3.97
CA ALA A 13 -20.13 5.40 -3.42
C ALA A 13 -20.83 4.72 -2.22
N LYS A 14 -20.82 3.39 -2.20
CA LYS A 14 -21.37 2.56 -1.11
C LYS A 14 -20.55 2.58 0.18
N HIS A 15 -19.25 2.83 0.10
CA HIS A 15 -18.31 2.62 1.21
C HIS A 15 -17.65 3.92 1.68
N VAL A 16 -17.41 4.87 0.77
CA VAL A 16 -16.55 6.05 0.99
C VAL A 16 -16.90 6.83 2.25
N ARG A 17 -18.18 7.14 2.50
CA ARG A 17 -18.61 7.90 3.68
C ARG A 17 -18.34 7.17 4.99
N HIS A 18 -18.65 5.88 5.05
CA HIS A 18 -18.45 5.08 6.25
C HIS A 18 -16.96 4.90 6.55
N VAL A 19 -16.16 4.58 5.53
CA VAL A 19 -14.71 4.42 5.69
C VAL A 19 -14.07 5.72 6.15
N LEU A 20 -14.38 6.86 5.52
CA LEU A 20 -13.84 8.16 5.94
C LEU A 20 -14.24 8.53 7.37
N ALA A 21 -15.49 8.25 7.78
CA ALA A 21 -15.93 8.49 9.15
C ALA A 21 -15.10 7.69 10.17
N GLU A 22 -14.78 6.42 9.89
CA GLU A 22 -13.95 5.61 10.78
C GLU A 22 -12.46 6.00 10.75
N VAL A 23 -11.92 6.32 9.58
CA VAL A 23 -10.50 6.75 9.45
C VAL A 23 -10.22 8.03 10.23
N ARG A 24 -11.15 8.99 10.23
CA ARG A 24 -11.01 10.25 10.99
C ARG A 24 -10.80 10.06 12.49
N ARG A 25 -11.18 8.89 13.03
CA ARG A 25 -10.97 8.56 14.45
C ARG A 25 -9.51 8.23 14.76
N TYR A 26 -8.71 7.89 13.75
CA TYR A 26 -7.35 7.37 13.91
C TYR A 26 -6.30 8.10 13.06
N SER A 27 -6.72 8.88 12.06
CA SER A 27 -5.84 9.69 11.21
C SER A 27 -6.32 11.15 11.20
N PRO A 28 -5.48 12.10 11.63
CA PRO A 28 -5.83 13.52 11.61
C PRO A 28 -5.84 14.10 10.19
N GLU A 29 -4.97 13.61 9.32
CA GLU A 29 -4.82 14.06 7.94
C GLU A 29 -5.19 12.91 7.00
N ILE A 30 -6.09 13.18 6.06
CA ILE A 30 -6.59 12.19 5.10
C ILE A 30 -6.46 12.76 3.70
N LEU A 31 -5.89 11.97 2.79
CA LEU A 31 -5.87 12.23 1.37
C LEU A 31 -6.76 11.20 0.67
N VAL A 32 -7.75 11.65 -0.09
CA VAL A 32 -8.47 10.78 -1.03
C VAL A 32 -7.94 11.00 -2.44
N ILE A 33 -7.67 9.91 -3.13
CA ILE A 33 -7.35 9.92 -4.56
C ILE A 33 -8.55 9.34 -5.29
N ASN A 34 -9.43 10.20 -5.80
CA ASN A 34 -10.56 9.79 -6.62
C ASN A 34 -10.07 9.52 -8.06
N ASP A 35 -9.95 8.25 -8.42
CA ASP A 35 -9.39 7.80 -9.69
C ASP A 35 -10.46 7.82 -10.81
N GLY A 36 -11.11 8.97 -11.01
CA GLY A 36 -12.11 9.15 -12.07
C GLY A 36 -13.40 8.35 -11.89
N SER A 37 -13.95 8.34 -10.66
CA SER A 37 -15.22 7.65 -10.37
C SER A 37 -16.40 8.22 -11.18
N THR A 38 -17.36 7.34 -11.49
CA THR A 38 -18.56 7.64 -12.30
C THR A 38 -19.87 7.22 -11.63
N ASP A 39 -19.83 6.80 -10.36
CA ASP A 39 -20.94 6.18 -9.63
C ASP A 39 -21.57 7.09 -8.56
N GLY A 40 -21.24 8.38 -8.54
CA GLY A 40 -21.65 9.31 -7.49
C GLY A 40 -20.61 9.53 -6.38
N THR A 41 -19.46 8.84 -6.43
CA THR A 41 -18.42 8.98 -5.39
C THR A 41 -17.85 10.40 -5.30
N ALA A 42 -17.66 11.08 -6.43
CA ALA A 42 -17.08 12.42 -6.46
C ALA A 42 -17.97 13.43 -5.71
N GLU A 43 -19.29 13.34 -5.89
CA GLU A 43 -20.30 14.18 -5.25
C GLU A 43 -20.38 13.91 -3.74
N LEU A 44 -20.20 12.65 -3.33
CA LEU A 44 -20.11 12.31 -1.91
C LEU A 44 -18.86 12.93 -1.28
N LEU A 45 -17.72 12.88 -1.98
CA LEU A 45 -16.47 13.49 -1.53
C LEU A 45 -16.55 15.02 -1.45
N ASP A 46 -17.30 15.69 -2.34
CA ASP A 46 -17.51 17.15 -2.27
C ASP A 46 -18.18 17.59 -0.97
N SER A 47 -18.96 16.69 -0.35
CA SER A 47 -19.63 16.95 0.92
C SER A 47 -18.77 16.66 2.17
N GLU A 48 -17.55 16.14 1.99
CA GLU A 48 -16.68 15.73 3.09
C GLU A 48 -15.78 16.89 3.57
N PRO A 49 -15.91 17.34 4.84
CA PRO A 49 -15.08 18.43 5.34
C PRO A 49 -13.65 17.95 5.65
N ASN A 50 -12.71 18.90 5.59
CA ASN A 50 -11.30 18.74 6.00
C ASN A 50 -10.62 17.52 5.38
N LEU A 51 -10.72 17.40 4.06
CA LEU A 51 -10.19 16.28 3.29
C LEU A 51 -9.23 16.79 2.21
N HIS A 52 -8.00 16.30 2.18
CA HIS A 52 -7.12 16.51 1.03
C HIS A 52 -7.63 15.62 -0.11
N ARG A 53 -7.60 16.13 -1.34
CA ARG A 53 -8.16 15.42 -2.48
C ARG A 53 -7.34 15.61 -3.74
N ILE A 54 -7.15 14.50 -4.47
CA ILE A 54 -6.66 14.48 -5.85
C ILE A 54 -7.74 13.80 -6.69
N ASP A 55 -8.15 14.45 -7.77
CA ASP A 55 -9.03 13.87 -8.78
C ASP A 55 -8.25 13.55 -10.04
N HIS A 56 -8.26 12.29 -10.44
CA HIS A 56 -7.88 11.91 -11.79
C HIS A 56 -9.09 12.08 -12.72
N PRO A 57 -8.89 12.61 -13.94
CA PRO A 57 -10.00 12.85 -14.87
C PRO A 57 -10.66 11.57 -15.37
N THR A 58 -9.92 10.47 -15.39
CA THR A 58 -10.38 9.12 -15.74
C THR A 58 -9.67 8.11 -14.83
N ASN A 59 -10.16 6.87 -14.81
CA ASN A 59 -9.46 5.78 -14.11
C ASN A 59 -8.08 5.55 -14.72
N ARG A 60 -7.04 5.74 -13.89
CA ARG A 60 -5.62 5.58 -14.24
C ARG A 60 -5.02 4.30 -13.67
N GLY A 61 -5.74 3.61 -12.79
CA GLY A 61 -5.37 2.36 -12.14
C GLY A 61 -4.97 2.54 -10.66
N TYR A 62 -5.13 1.47 -9.89
CA TYR A 62 -4.82 1.45 -8.45
C TYR A 62 -3.39 1.93 -8.12
N GLY A 63 -2.38 1.40 -8.84
CA GLY A 63 -1.00 1.83 -8.69
C GLY A 63 -0.79 3.31 -9.03
N ALA A 64 -1.50 3.84 -10.04
CA ALA A 64 -1.42 5.27 -10.36
C ALA A 64 -1.98 6.15 -9.24
N ALA A 65 -3.04 5.72 -8.55
CA ALA A 65 -3.56 6.43 -7.38
C ALA A 65 -2.55 6.45 -6.22
N LEU A 66 -1.85 5.33 -5.98
CA LEU A 66 -0.79 5.26 -4.98
C LEU A 66 0.46 6.08 -5.36
N ILE A 67 0.82 6.14 -6.64
CA ILE A 67 1.90 7.03 -7.14
C ILE A 67 1.55 8.49 -6.82
N SER A 68 0.30 8.91 -7.07
CA SER A 68 -0.16 10.25 -6.71
C SER A 68 -0.12 10.49 -5.19
N ALA A 69 -0.44 9.48 -4.38
CA ALA A 69 -0.32 9.57 -2.92
C ALA A 69 1.14 9.75 -2.45
N PHE A 70 2.08 9.02 -3.05
CA PHE A 70 3.51 9.13 -2.74
C PHE A 70 4.03 10.52 -3.10
N ALA A 71 3.70 11.01 -4.30
CA ALA A 71 4.07 12.34 -4.75
C ALA A 71 3.54 13.44 -3.80
N TYR A 72 2.25 13.36 -3.44
CA TYR A 72 1.64 14.30 -2.51
C TYR A 72 2.31 14.27 -1.13
N ALA A 73 2.53 13.08 -0.56
CA ALA A 73 3.17 12.96 0.75
C ALA A 73 4.58 13.59 0.77
N LEU A 74 5.35 13.41 -0.31
CA LEU A 74 6.68 13.98 -0.45
C LEU A 74 6.66 15.50 -0.67
N GLU A 75 5.75 15.99 -1.50
CA GLU A 75 5.59 17.42 -1.83
C GLU A 75 5.17 18.25 -0.62
N TYR A 76 4.26 17.71 0.21
CA TYR A 76 3.70 18.41 1.37
C TYR A 76 4.39 18.08 2.70
N ASP A 77 5.60 17.54 2.64
CA ASP A 77 6.45 17.26 3.81
C ASP A 77 5.79 16.39 4.91
N PHE A 78 5.11 15.31 4.51
CA PHE A 78 4.64 14.31 5.47
C PHE A 78 5.77 13.33 5.81
N ASP A 79 5.92 13.03 7.11
CA ASP A 79 6.97 12.15 7.62
C ASP A 79 6.63 10.67 7.37
N VAL A 80 5.35 10.32 7.43
CA VAL A 80 4.84 8.97 7.19
C VAL A 80 3.57 9.00 6.36
N LEU A 81 3.52 8.18 5.32
CA LEU A 81 2.31 7.89 4.57
C LEU A 81 1.76 6.53 4.98
N VAL A 82 0.48 6.46 5.29
CA VAL A 82 -0.30 5.23 5.43
C VAL A 82 -1.18 5.08 4.20
N THR A 83 -1.20 3.93 3.54
CA THR A 83 -2.15 3.62 2.46
C THR A 83 -3.21 2.67 2.99
N MET A 84 -4.46 2.84 2.56
CA MET A 84 -5.56 1.94 2.95
C MET A 84 -6.68 1.98 1.90
N ASP A 85 -7.21 0.81 1.53
CA ASP A 85 -8.32 0.70 0.57
C ASP A 85 -9.65 1.24 1.13
N CYS A 86 -10.56 1.63 0.22
CA CYS A 86 -11.85 2.23 0.55
C CYS A 86 -13.03 1.24 0.60
N ASP A 87 -12.80 -0.06 0.45
CA ASP A 87 -13.84 -1.09 0.34
C ASP A 87 -14.38 -1.61 1.68
N GLY A 88 -13.84 -1.10 2.80
CA GLY A 88 -14.21 -1.50 4.16
C GLY A 88 -13.57 -2.80 4.64
N GLN A 89 -12.66 -3.41 3.87
CA GLN A 89 -11.98 -4.65 4.26
C GLN A 89 -10.80 -4.43 5.22
N HIS A 90 -10.37 -3.18 5.41
CA HIS A 90 -9.35 -2.80 6.38
C HIS A 90 -9.97 -2.14 7.60
N GLU A 91 -9.43 -2.46 8.77
CA GLU A 91 -9.84 -1.84 10.03
C GLU A 91 -9.05 -0.56 10.28
N PRO A 92 -9.68 0.63 10.23
CA PRO A 92 -8.95 1.89 10.43
C PRO A 92 -8.31 2.00 11.82
N SER A 93 -8.83 1.25 12.81
CA SER A 93 -8.24 1.15 14.16
C SER A 93 -6.83 0.55 14.18
N ARG A 94 -6.36 -0.04 13.07
CA ARG A 94 -4.98 -0.51 12.92
C ARG A 94 -4.02 0.57 12.47
N ILE A 95 -4.48 1.73 11.98
CA ILE A 95 -3.60 2.85 11.58
C ILE A 95 -2.57 3.19 12.68
N PRO A 96 -2.96 3.36 13.97
CA PRO A 96 -1.99 3.66 15.03
C PRO A 96 -0.99 2.53 15.26
N VAL A 97 -1.35 1.27 15.00
CA VAL A 97 -0.44 0.12 15.13
C VAL A 97 0.63 0.14 14.04
N LEU A 98 0.28 0.50 12.80
CA LEU A 98 1.27 0.69 11.74
C LEU A 98 2.20 1.87 12.06
N LEU A 99 1.64 2.99 12.55
CA LEU A 99 2.39 4.18 12.92
C LEU A 99 3.34 3.93 14.11
N GLU A 100 2.95 3.10 15.07
CA GLU A 100 3.85 2.69 16.15
C GLU A 100 4.99 1.81 15.62
N ALA A 101 4.68 0.88 14.70
CA ALA A 101 5.67 -0.04 14.17
C ALA A 101 6.70 0.62 13.22
N ILE A 102 6.36 1.74 12.58
CA ILE A 102 7.20 2.42 11.57
C ILE A 102 8.39 3.18 12.19
N HIS A 103 8.45 3.31 13.51
CA HIS A 103 9.52 4.03 14.20
C HIS A 103 10.92 3.45 13.89
N ASP A 104 11.03 2.13 13.73
CA ASP A 104 12.31 1.42 13.57
C ASP A 104 12.53 0.80 12.19
N CYS A 105 11.63 1.02 11.23
CA CYS A 105 11.74 0.46 9.89
C CYS A 105 11.29 1.44 8.82
N ASP A 106 11.59 1.12 7.57
CA ASP A 106 11.36 2.00 6.43
C ASP A 106 9.96 1.79 5.84
N ILE A 107 9.47 0.55 5.91
CA ILE A 107 8.12 0.15 5.48
C ILE A 107 7.51 -0.82 6.52
N VAL A 108 6.28 -0.55 6.96
CA VAL A 108 5.44 -1.52 7.67
C VAL A 108 4.33 -1.98 6.74
N SER A 109 4.22 -3.28 6.51
CA SER A 109 3.09 -3.87 5.81
C SER A 109 2.12 -4.47 6.80
N GLY A 110 0.83 -4.17 6.66
CA GLY A 110 -0.20 -5.08 7.13
C GLY A 110 -0.05 -6.43 6.44
N SER A 111 -0.39 -7.49 7.14
CA SER A 111 -0.49 -8.83 6.57
C SER A 111 -1.73 -9.54 7.09
N ARG A 112 -2.51 -10.06 6.14
CA ARG A 112 -3.72 -10.86 6.38
C ARG A 112 -3.41 -12.31 6.79
N TYR A 113 -2.14 -12.70 6.75
CA TYR A 113 -1.68 -14.08 6.97
C TYR A 113 -0.58 -14.19 8.03
N TYR A 114 -0.18 -13.07 8.64
CA TYR A 114 0.83 -13.04 9.71
C TYR A 114 0.35 -13.74 10.99
N ARG A 115 -0.94 -13.59 11.31
CA ARG A 115 -1.63 -14.32 12.38
C ARG A 115 -3.13 -14.31 12.13
N ASP A 116 -3.85 -15.23 12.76
CA ASP A 116 -5.31 -15.25 12.72
C ASP A 116 -5.95 -14.22 13.67
N PHE A 117 -7.07 -13.66 13.24
CA PHE A 117 -7.95 -12.84 14.07
C PHE A 117 -9.33 -13.48 14.19
N ARG A 118 -10.01 -13.19 15.30
CA ARG A 118 -11.36 -13.73 15.57
C ARG A 118 -12.37 -13.35 14.48
N GLN A 119 -12.24 -12.17 13.89
CA GLN A 119 -13.12 -11.68 12.83
C GLN A 119 -12.70 -12.07 11.41
N ASP A 120 -11.63 -12.87 11.23
CA ASP A 120 -11.19 -13.25 9.90
C ASP A 120 -12.28 -14.01 9.14
N THR A 121 -12.41 -13.69 7.86
CA THR A 121 -13.26 -14.42 6.93
C THR A 121 -12.42 -15.24 5.94
N PRO A 122 -13.01 -16.27 5.31
CA PRO A 122 -12.33 -17.04 4.29
C PRO A 122 -11.95 -16.17 3.08
N ALA A 123 -10.70 -16.28 2.63
CA ALA A 123 -10.28 -15.69 1.37
C ALA A 123 -10.77 -16.53 0.17
N PRO A 124 -11.12 -15.90 -0.96
CA PRO A 124 -11.26 -16.60 -2.23
C PRO A 124 -10.01 -17.44 -2.54
N THR A 125 -10.24 -18.69 -2.94
CA THR A 125 -9.18 -19.70 -3.08
C THR A 125 -8.08 -19.28 -4.04
N ASP A 126 -8.46 -18.71 -5.18
CA ASP A 126 -7.56 -18.21 -6.22
C ASP A 126 -6.69 -17.05 -5.71
N ARG A 127 -7.26 -16.09 -4.98
CA ARG A 127 -6.53 -14.97 -4.38
C ARG A 127 -5.53 -15.43 -3.34
N ARG A 128 -5.93 -16.36 -2.48
CA ARG A 128 -5.05 -16.93 -1.45
C ARG A 128 -3.90 -17.69 -2.10
N PHE A 129 -4.18 -18.52 -3.09
CA PHE A 129 -3.17 -19.29 -3.81
C PHE A 129 -2.15 -18.40 -4.52
N ILE A 130 -2.61 -17.39 -5.26
CA ILE A 130 -1.72 -16.47 -5.99
C ILE A 130 -0.90 -15.62 -5.01
N ASN A 131 -1.52 -15.12 -3.95
CA ASN A 131 -0.80 -14.38 -2.91
C ASN A 131 0.34 -15.22 -2.31
N ALA A 132 0.03 -16.45 -1.87
CA ALA A 132 1.03 -17.35 -1.29
C ALA A 132 2.13 -17.74 -2.30
N SER A 133 1.79 -17.88 -3.57
CA SER A 133 2.76 -18.22 -4.62
C SER A 133 3.72 -17.06 -4.89
N ILE A 134 3.20 -15.86 -5.14
CA ILE A 134 4.01 -14.68 -5.43
C ILE A 134 4.80 -14.23 -4.20
N THR A 135 4.22 -14.29 -3.00
CA THR A 135 4.92 -13.95 -1.75
C THR A 135 6.14 -14.85 -1.55
N ARG A 136 5.99 -16.15 -1.82
CA ARG A 136 7.11 -17.10 -1.78
C ARG A 136 8.19 -16.76 -2.80
N GLU A 137 7.81 -16.50 -4.06
CA GLU A 137 8.76 -16.10 -5.10
C GLU A 137 9.54 -14.82 -4.71
N ILE A 138 8.87 -13.84 -4.09
CA ILE A 138 9.52 -12.62 -3.57
C ILE A 138 10.50 -12.96 -2.45
N ASN A 139 10.10 -13.76 -1.46
CA ASN A 139 10.98 -14.13 -0.35
C ASN A 139 12.21 -14.89 -0.85
N GLU A 140 12.03 -15.87 -1.75
CA GLU A 140 13.12 -16.67 -2.33
C GLU A 140 14.12 -15.82 -3.12
N ARG A 141 13.65 -14.81 -3.86
CA ARG A 141 14.52 -13.94 -4.68
C ARG A 141 15.21 -12.84 -3.90
N TYR A 142 14.52 -12.25 -2.92
CA TYR A 142 14.93 -10.99 -2.29
C TYR A 142 15.30 -11.13 -0.81
N GLY A 143 15.15 -12.32 -0.23
CA GLY A 143 15.53 -12.59 1.16
C GLY A 143 14.61 -11.93 2.18
N PHE A 144 13.37 -11.61 1.80
CA PHE A 144 12.35 -11.18 2.74
C PHE A 144 11.73 -12.37 3.50
N ASP A 145 10.99 -12.06 4.57
CA ASP A 145 10.15 -13.00 5.31
C ASP A 145 8.69 -12.50 5.34
N LEU A 146 8.16 -12.16 4.16
CA LEU A 146 6.78 -11.69 4.03
C LEU A 146 5.80 -12.86 4.10
N THR A 147 4.64 -12.60 4.69
CA THR A 147 3.48 -13.48 4.70
C THR A 147 2.37 -12.98 3.78
N ASP A 148 2.38 -11.69 3.39
CA ASP A 148 1.40 -11.10 2.48
C ASP A 148 1.99 -9.99 1.58
N SER A 149 2.35 -10.33 0.33
CA SER A 149 2.93 -9.36 -0.59
C SER A 149 1.94 -8.35 -1.19
N PHE A 150 0.62 -8.52 -1.00
CA PHE A 150 -0.41 -7.72 -1.69
C PHE A 150 -1.24 -6.82 -0.80
N CYS A 151 -1.06 -6.83 0.53
CA CYS A 151 -1.87 -6.00 1.42
C CYS A 151 -1.74 -4.50 1.06
N GLY A 152 -2.85 -3.82 0.77
CA GLY A 152 -2.87 -2.37 0.49
C GLY A 152 -2.65 -1.51 1.74
N PHE A 153 -2.82 -2.10 2.93
CA PHE A 153 -2.65 -1.41 4.20
C PHE A 153 -1.18 -1.39 4.63
N LYS A 154 -0.48 -0.31 4.32
CA LYS A 154 0.95 -0.16 4.63
C LYS A 154 1.27 1.23 5.18
N ALA A 155 2.38 1.35 5.89
CA ALA A 155 2.98 2.62 6.27
C ALA A 155 4.39 2.73 5.69
N TYR A 156 4.74 3.92 5.22
CA TYR A 156 6.01 4.21 4.55
C TYR A 156 6.62 5.45 5.18
N ARG A 157 7.90 5.37 5.55
CA ARG A 157 8.67 6.57 5.91
C ARG A 157 8.91 7.44 4.69
N ARG A 158 8.98 8.74 4.90
CA ARG A 158 9.33 9.71 3.86
C ARG A 158 10.63 9.35 3.14
N GLU A 159 11.68 9.00 3.89
CA GLU A 159 12.99 8.65 3.32
C GLU A 159 12.94 7.34 2.52
N ALA A 160 12.00 6.45 2.86
CA ALA A 160 11.76 5.22 2.10
C ALA A 160 11.06 5.55 0.78
N MET A 161 9.97 6.33 0.82
CA MET A 161 9.24 6.77 -0.37
C MET A 161 10.14 7.52 -1.36
N ALA A 162 11.02 8.39 -0.86
CA ALA A 162 11.94 9.17 -1.70
C ALA A 162 12.96 8.30 -2.49
N LYS A 163 13.17 7.04 -2.09
CA LYS A 163 14.07 6.08 -2.75
C LYS A 163 13.36 5.21 -3.79
N LEU A 164 12.04 5.27 -3.86
CA LEU A 164 11.21 4.46 -4.75
C LEU A 164 10.85 5.26 -6.00
N GLN A 165 10.79 4.58 -7.14
CA GLN A 165 10.40 5.11 -8.45
C GLN A 165 9.34 4.18 -9.04
N ILE A 166 8.16 4.18 -8.41
CA ILE A 166 7.07 3.30 -8.79
C ILE A 166 6.44 3.80 -10.09
N THR A 167 6.34 2.92 -11.08
CA THR A 167 5.80 3.19 -12.41
C THR A 167 4.67 2.23 -12.81
N GLU A 168 4.51 1.12 -12.10
CA GLU A 168 3.41 0.19 -12.28
C GLU A 168 2.09 0.82 -11.82
N ARG A 169 1.16 1.00 -12.76
CA ARG A 169 -0.08 1.75 -12.56
C ARG A 169 -1.26 0.87 -12.13
N GLY A 170 -1.15 -0.45 -12.31
CA GLY A 170 -2.20 -1.41 -12.02
C GLY A 170 -2.04 -2.11 -10.67
N TRP A 171 -2.64 -3.29 -10.59
CA TRP A 171 -2.65 -4.13 -9.39
C TRP A 171 -1.28 -4.74 -9.05
N GLY A 172 -0.33 -4.73 -9.98
CA GLY A 172 1.03 -5.22 -9.77
C GLY A 172 1.92 -4.27 -8.96
N MET A 173 1.46 -3.05 -8.67
CA MET A 173 2.27 -2.02 -8.00
C MET A 173 2.94 -2.50 -6.70
N PRO A 174 2.27 -3.24 -5.80
CA PRO A 174 2.92 -3.78 -4.60
C PRO A 174 4.12 -4.69 -4.91
N LEU A 175 4.15 -5.33 -6.08
CA LEU A 175 5.25 -6.21 -6.48
C LEU A 175 6.48 -5.40 -6.90
N GLN A 176 6.29 -4.36 -7.72
CA GLN A 176 7.38 -3.44 -8.06
C GLN A 176 7.94 -2.77 -6.79
N LEU A 177 7.06 -2.39 -5.86
CA LEU A 177 7.46 -1.87 -4.54
C LEU A 177 8.44 -2.80 -3.83
N TRP A 178 8.16 -4.11 -3.76
CA TRP A 178 9.05 -5.06 -3.06
C TRP A 178 10.39 -5.25 -3.74
N VAL A 179 10.42 -5.32 -5.08
CA VAL A 179 11.68 -5.39 -5.84
C VAL A 179 12.54 -4.15 -5.57
N GLN A 180 11.94 -2.97 -5.64
CA GLN A 180 12.68 -1.72 -5.38
C GLN A 180 13.09 -1.59 -3.90
N ALA A 181 12.24 -2.01 -2.95
CA ALA A 181 12.58 -2.01 -1.53
C ALA A 181 13.80 -2.90 -1.24
N ALA A 182 13.88 -4.08 -1.86
CA ALA A 182 15.04 -4.98 -1.73
C ALA A 182 16.32 -4.33 -2.29
N ARG A 183 16.24 -3.73 -3.48
CA ARG A 183 17.38 -3.05 -4.13
C ARG A 183 17.89 -1.87 -3.32
N GLN A 184 16.98 -1.13 -2.67
CA GLN A 184 17.30 -0.01 -1.80
C GLN A 184 17.62 -0.44 -0.35
N ARG A 185 17.63 -1.75 -0.07
CA ARG A 185 17.89 -2.35 1.26
C ARG A 185 17.03 -1.74 2.36
N LEU A 186 15.76 -1.50 2.05
CA LEU A 186 14.80 -0.97 3.01
C LEU A 186 14.47 -2.02 4.06
N ARG A 187 14.41 -1.59 5.32
CA ARG A 187 13.96 -2.43 6.44
C ARG A 187 12.45 -2.54 6.40
N VAL A 188 11.96 -3.77 6.27
CA VAL A 188 10.53 -4.08 6.16
C VAL A 188 10.09 -4.86 7.39
N LYS A 189 8.91 -4.54 7.91
CA LYS A 189 8.24 -5.28 8.99
C LYS A 189 6.80 -5.59 8.60
N GLU A 190 6.31 -6.76 9.00
CA GLU A 190 4.88 -7.07 8.93
C GLU A 190 4.21 -6.91 10.30
N ILE A 191 2.95 -6.49 10.26
CA ILE A 191 2.03 -6.59 11.39
C ILE A 191 0.77 -7.31 10.94
N GLY A 192 0.17 -8.10 11.83
CA GLY A 192 -1.11 -8.73 11.53
C GLY A 192 -2.23 -7.69 11.37
N VAL A 193 -3.00 -7.81 10.29
CA VAL A 193 -4.28 -7.12 10.11
C VAL A 193 -5.38 -8.14 9.80
N PRO A 194 -6.63 -7.93 10.22
CA PRO A 194 -7.70 -8.88 9.94
C PRO A 194 -7.93 -9.07 8.44
N ARG A 195 -8.22 -10.31 8.08
CA ARG A 195 -8.55 -10.73 6.72
C ARG A 195 -10.06 -10.68 6.54
N LEU A 196 -10.55 -9.58 6.00
CA LEU A 196 -11.98 -9.37 5.77
C LEU A 196 -12.27 -9.37 4.27
N TYR A 197 -13.05 -10.35 3.82
CA TYR A 197 -13.67 -10.38 2.50
C TYR A 197 -15.16 -10.14 2.67
N LEU A 198 -15.59 -8.88 2.56
CA LEU A 198 -16.98 -8.46 2.74
C LEU A 198 -17.86 -8.83 1.55
N ASP A 199 -17.29 -8.75 0.34
CA ASP A 199 -17.88 -9.26 -0.89
C ASP A 199 -16.89 -10.20 -1.59
N PRO A 200 -17.05 -11.53 -1.44
CA PRO A 200 -16.15 -12.49 -2.06
C PRO A 200 -16.23 -12.47 -3.60
N ASN A 201 -17.29 -11.88 -4.18
CA ASN A 201 -17.50 -11.80 -5.62
C ASN A 201 -16.98 -10.49 -6.22
N ARG A 202 -16.49 -9.54 -5.40
CA ARG A 202 -15.97 -8.25 -5.86
C ARG A 202 -14.87 -8.48 -6.90
N ALA A 203 -15.12 -8.15 -8.16
CA ALA A 203 -14.20 -8.42 -9.26
C ALA A 203 -13.04 -7.41 -9.32
N PHE A 204 -11.89 -7.82 -9.85
CA PHE A 204 -10.79 -6.90 -10.20
C PHE A 204 -11.09 -6.12 -11.48
N GLY A 205 -11.94 -6.70 -12.35
CA GLY A 205 -12.29 -6.18 -13.67
C GLY A 205 -11.40 -6.74 -14.79
N GLY A 206 -11.97 -6.86 -15.99
CA GLY A 206 -11.24 -7.28 -17.19
C GLY A 206 -10.50 -8.61 -17.04
N VAL A 207 -9.27 -8.66 -17.59
CA VAL A 207 -8.39 -9.84 -17.58
C VAL A 207 -7.96 -10.29 -16.18
N MET A 208 -8.04 -9.41 -15.19
CA MET A 208 -7.61 -9.69 -13.82
C MET A 208 -8.59 -10.59 -13.05
N ASN A 209 -9.77 -10.84 -13.63
CA ASN A 209 -10.73 -11.81 -13.10
C ASN A 209 -10.33 -13.26 -13.39
N ASP A 210 -9.48 -13.48 -14.39
CA ASP A 210 -8.93 -14.79 -14.70
C ASP A 210 -7.67 -15.06 -13.85
N PRO A 211 -7.65 -16.13 -13.03
CA PRO A 211 -6.52 -16.39 -12.14
C PRO A 211 -5.20 -16.67 -12.85
N GLU A 212 -5.21 -17.31 -14.02
CA GLU A 212 -4.00 -17.66 -14.77
C GLU A 212 -3.37 -16.41 -15.39
N GLN A 213 -4.19 -15.59 -16.06
CA GLN A 213 -3.75 -14.31 -16.63
C GLN A 213 -3.27 -13.36 -15.53
N ARG A 214 -3.97 -13.30 -14.39
CA ARG A 214 -3.56 -12.49 -13.25
C ARG A 214 -2.18 -12.92 -12.71
N LEU A 215 -1.95 -14.23 -12.57
CA LEU A 215 -0.65 -14.75 -12.12
C LEU A 215 0.46 -14.43 -13.14
N ALA A 216 0.19 -14.58 -14.43
CA ALA A 216 1.13 -14.25 -15.50
C ALA A 216 1.51 -12.76 -15.47
N TYR A 217 0.51 -11.86 -15.38
CA TYR A 217 0.73 -10.43 -15.22
C TYR A 217 1.62 -10.10 -14.01
N TYR A 218 1.34 -10.69 -12.84
CA TYR A 218 2.17 -10.44 -11.66
C TYR A 218 3.62 -10.88 -11.80
N ARG A 219 3.88 -11.99 -12.49
CA ARG A 219 5.25 -12.43 -12.79
C ARG A 219 5.94 -11.54 -13.82
N GLU A 220 5.19 -11.03 -14.80
CA GLU A 220 5.71 -10.04 -15.75
C GLU A 220 6.12 -8.75 -15.04
N VAL A 221 5.31 -8.26 -14.10
CA VAL A 221 5.64 -7.07 -13.29
C VAL A 221 6.91 -7.29 -12.47
N LEU A 222 7.06 -8.45 -11.81
CA LEU A 222 8.29 -8.79 -11.07
C LEU A 222 9.51 -8.76 -12.01
N ALA A 223 9.41 -9.42 -13.16
CA ALA A 223 10.50 -9.45 -14.13
C ALA A 223 10.82 -8.06 -14.71
N SER A 224 9.80 -7.20 -14.91
CA SER A 224 10.00 -5.83 -15.37
C SER A 224 10.69 -4.97 -14.31
N ALA A 225 10.25 -5.05 -13.05
CA ALA A 225 10.82 -4.29 -11.95
C ALA A 225 12.32 -4.62 -11.70
N GLU A 226 12.74 -5.85 -11.99
CA GLU A 226 14.15 -6.26 -11.95
C GLU A 226 15.01 -5.51 -12.98
N ARG A 227 14.42 -5.09 -14.10
CA ARG A 227 15.10 -4.38 -15.20
C ARG A 227 15.06 -2.86 -15.05
N ASP A 228 14.30 -2.31 -14.11
CA ASP A 228 14.19 -0.87 -13.92
C ASP A 228 15.57 -0.26 -13.60
N GLU A 229 15.94 0.82 -14.30
CA GLU A 229 17.09 1.63 -13.92
C GLU A 229 16.70 2.51 -12.72
N LEU A 230 17.07 2.09 -11.50
CA LEU A 230 16.97 2.95 -10.33
C LEU A 230 18.22 3.84 -10.26
N PRO A 231 18.10 5.15 -10.05
CA PRO A 231 19.26 6.02 -9.90
C PRO A 231 20.12 5.52 -8.73
N SER A 232 21.43 5.37 -8.96
CA SER A 232 22.38 5.26 -7.87
C SER A 232 22.40 6.58 -7.12
N LEU A 233 22.06 6.57 -5.83
CA LEU A 233 22.23 7.76 -5.01
C LEU A 233 23.73 8.12 -4.93
N PRO A 234 24.09 9.42 -4.91
CA PRO A 234 25.45 9.82 -4.62
C PRO A 234 25.89 9.23 -3.28
N GLN A 235 27.07 8.60 -3.26
CA GLN A 235 27.70 8.08 -2.05
C GLN A 235 28.19 9.25 -1.17
N THR A 236 27.28 9.97 -0.52
CA THR A 236 27.58 10.98 0.49
C THR A 236 26.42 10.97 1.48
N ALA A 237 26.52 10.58 2.75
CA ALA A 237 27.65 10.45 3.64
C ALA A 237 27.44 9.25 4.57
N ALA A 238 28.32 8.26 4.50
CA ALA A 238 28.59 7.42 5.65
C ALA A 238 29.29 8.32 6.68
N LYS A 239 28.52 9.05 7.49
CA LYS A 239 29.04 9.48 8.78
C LYS A 239 29.01 8.24 9.67
N GLU A 240 30.20 7.75 9.97
CA GLU A 240 30.48 6.78 11.01
C GLU A 240 29.69 7.17 12.28
N CYS A 241 28.61 6.46 12.55
CA CYS A 241 27.97 6.52 13.84
C CYS A 241 28.78 5.60 14.76
N VAL A 242 29.90 6.13 15.26
CA VAL A 242 30.66 5.49 16.33
C VAL A 242 29.80 5.60 17.59
N CYS A 243 29.24 4.47 18.03
CA CYS A 243 28.67 4.35 19.37
C CYS A 243 29.73 4.74 20.41
N PRO A 244 29.47 5.72 21.30
CA PRO A 244 30.29 5.87 22.50
C PRO A 244 29.98 4.67 23.40
N GLU A 245 30.99 3.84 23.66
CA GLU A 245 30.92 2.79 24.66
C GLU A 245 30.59 3.39 26.03
N LEU A 246 29.60 2.78 26.69
CA LEU A 246 29.28 2.97 28.10
C LEU A 246 30.49 2.64 28.98
N ARG A 247 31.07 3.64 29.66
CA ARG A 247 31.69 3.53 30.98
C ARG A 247 31.47 4.82 31.78
#